data_AF-A0A644T0N3-F1
#
_entry.id   AF-A0A644T0N3-F1
#
_cell.length_a   1.000
_cell.length_b   1.000
_cell.length_c   1.000
_cell.angle_alpha   90.00
_cell.angle_beta   90.00
_cell.angle_gamma   90.00
#
_symmetry.space_group_name_H-M   'P 1'
#
loop_
_entity.id
_entity.type
_entity.pdbx_description
1 polymer ?
#
loop_
_entity_poly.entity_id
_entity_poly.type
_entity_poly.pdbx_seq_one_letter_code
_entity_poly.pdbx_strand_id
1 'polypeptide(L)'
;MIKRIRQNMKSQKGFTLVELMVVVAILGILAAIAIPRFSNSTAAANTAKAAADLRTIDSAISMYLANDTTGTTITIQDLVDDGYLAAVPKSPSGKVYVSGTLSTSSLTAGDYSISGTDTKMRGSLTVGTTAHYAEDFHK
;
A
#
# COMPACT_ATOMS: atom_id res chain seq x y z
N MET A 1 -38.56 -39.84 -48.99
CA MET A 1 -37.54 -38.94 -49.57
C MET A 1 -36.82 -38.24 -48.42
N ILE A 2 -35.60 -38.68 -48.07
CA ILE A 2 -34.85 -38.15 -46.91
C ILE A 2 -33.70 -37.28 -47.43
N LYS A 3 -33.78 -35.98 -47.18
CA LYS A 3 -32.84 -34.95 -47.64
C LYS A 3 -31.56 -35.01 -46.78
N ARG A 4 -30.44 -35.44 -47.38
CA ARG A 4 -29.13 -35.47 -46.73
C ARG A 4 -28.67 -34.05 -46.39
N ILE A 5 -28.50 -33.77 -45.11
CA ILE A 5 -27.79 -32.58 -44.61
C ILE A 5 -26.29 -32.85 -44.79
N ARG A 6 -25.71 -32.44 -45.92
CA ARG A 6 -24.25 -32.28 -46.03
C ARG A 6 -23.91 -30.91 -45.47
N GLN A 7 -23.60 -30.85 -44.18
CA GLN A 7 -23.00 -29.67 -43.56
C GLN A 7 -21.54 -29.56 -44.03
N ASN A 8 -21.25 -28.46 -44.71
CA ASN A 8 -19.90 -28.02 -45.05
C ASN A 8 -19.04 -27.95 -43.78
N MET A 9 -18.13 -28.90 -43.59
CA MET A 9 -16.98 -28.71 -42.69
C MET A 9 -16.06 -27.67 -43.32
N LYS A 10 -16.39 -26.38 -43.13
CA LYS A 10 -15.49 -25.29 -43.44
C LYS A 10 -14.22 -25.49 -42.62
N SER A 11 -13.09 -25.63 -43.30
CA SER A 11 -11.72 -25.62 -42.79
C SER A 11 -11.58 -24.85 -41.47
N GLN A 12 -11.68 -25.54 -40.33
CA GLN A 12 -11.28 -25.02 -39.02
C GLN A 12 -9.75 -24.97 -39.02
N LYS A 13 -9.17 -23.83 -39.42
CA LYS A 13 -7.75 -23.58 -39.25
C LYS A 13 -7.49 -23.41 -37.75
N GLY A 14 -6.98 -24.44 -37.10
CA GLY A 14 -6.56 -24.37 -35.71
C GLY A 14 -5.31 -23.49 -35.54
N PHE A 15 -5.18 -22.85 -34.38
CA PHE A 15 -3.96 -22.18 -33.96
C PHE A 15 -2.80 -23.20 -33.96
N THR A 16 -1.66 -22.82 -34.52
CA THR A 16 -0.46 -23.67 -34.42
C THR A 16 0.12 -23.58 -33.01
N LEU A 17 0.71 -24.68 -32.51
CA LEU A 17 1.43 -24.66 -31.23
C LEU A 17 2.57 -23.63 -31.25
N VAL A 18 3.19 -23.41 -32.41
CA VAL A 18 4.27 -22.44 -32.59
C VAL A 18 3.76 -21.01 -32.42
N GLU A 19 2.60 -20.65 -32.97
CA GLU A 19 1.99 -19.34 -32.74
C GLU A 19 1.71 -19.09 -31.26
N LEU A 20 1.16 -20.09 -30.56
CA LEU A 20 0.89 -19.94 -29.13
C LEU A 20 2.20 -19.81 -28.32
N MET A 21 3.22 -20.59 -28.67
CA MET A 21 4.53 -20.55 -28.01
C MET A 21 5.23 -19.21 -28.15
N VAL A 22 5.21 -18.60 -29.34
CA VAL A 22 5.82 -17.28 -29.56
C VAL A 22 5.08 -16.20 -28.77
N VAL A 23 3.75 -16.27 -28.69
CA VAL A 23 2.95 -15.31 -27.92
C VAL A 23 3.28 -15.38 -26.44
N VAL A 24 3.30 -16.56 -25.83
CA VAL A 24 3.63 -16.69 -24.41
C VAL A 24 5.09 -16.33 -24.11
N ALA A 25 6.01 -16.56 -25.05
CA ALA A 25 7.40 -16.12 -24.93
C ALA A 25 7.52 -14.59 -24.88
N ILE A 26 6.84 -13.87 -25.78
CA ILE A 26 6.84 -12.40 -25.80
C ILE A 26 6.14 -11.85 -24.55
N LEU A 27 4.98 -12.40 -24.15
CA LEU A 27 4.29 -12.02 -22.92
C LEU A 27 5.17 -12.25 -21.68
N GLY A 28 5.96 -13.32 -21.64
CA GLY A 28 6.93 -13.59 -20.58
C GLY A 28 8.01 -12.52 -20.46
N ILE A 29 8.59 -12.07 -21.58
CA ILE A 29 9.60 -10.99 -21.59
C ILE A 29 9.00 -9.67 -21.10
N LEU A 30 7.80 -9.31 -21.58
CA LEU A 30 7.12 -8.08 -21.16
C LEU A 30 6.78 -8.11 -19.66
N ALA A 31 6.28 -9.23 -19.16
CA ALA A 31 5.98 -9.40 -17.74
C ALA A 31 7.23 -9.27 -16.86
N ALA A 32 8.36 -9.85 -17.27
CA ALA A 32 9.61 -9.80 -16.54
C ALA A 32 10.14 -8.36 -16.33
N ILE A 33 9.96 -7.46 -17.30
CA ILE A 33 10.39 -6.05 -17.18
C ILE A 33 9.36 -5.20 -16.42
N ALA A 34 8.06 -5.48 -16.62
CA ALA A 34 6.99 -4.67 -16.06
C ALA A 34 6.82 -4.84 -14.53
N ILE A 35 6.85 -6.08 -14.04
CA ILE A 35 6.62 -6.41 -12.62
C ILE A 35 7.59 -5.68 -11.65
N PRO A 36 8.92 -5.69 -11.85
CA PRO A 36 9.84 -5.05 -10.90
C PRO A 36 9.69 -3.51 -10.88
N ARG A 37 9.38 -2.89 -12.02
CA ARG A 37 9.18 -1.42 -12.10
C ARG A 37 7.92 -0.99 -11.36
N PHE A 38 6.83 -1.73 -11.51
CA PHE A 38 5.56 -1.42 -10.85
C PHE A 38 5.69 -1.54 -9.33
N SER A 39 6.34 -2.59 -8.82
CA SER A 39 6.54 -2.80 -7.38
C SER A 39 7.29 -1.64 -6.69
N ASN A 40 8.32 -1.08 -7.32
CA ASN A 40 9.10 0.03 -6.74
C ASN A 40 8.31 1.35 -6.77
N SER A 41 7.52 1.57 -7.82
CA SER A 41 6.67 2.76 -7.94
C SER A 41 5.58 2.77 -6.87
N THR A 42 4.91 1.63 -6.66
CA THR A 42 3.91 1.48 -5.60
C THR A 42 4.54 1.67 -4.22
N ALA A 43 5.75 1.13 -3.98
CA ALA A 43 6.44 1.32 -2.71
C ALA A 43 6.78 2.79 -2.42
N ALA A 44 7.21 3.55 -3.44
CA ALA A 44 7.45 4.99 -3.30
C ALA A 44 6.15 5.77 -3.00
N ALA A 45 5.04 5.43 -3.67
CA ALA A 45 3.74 6.04 -3.40
C ALA A 45 3.25 5.73 -1.97
N ASN A 46 3.39 4.49 -1.53
CA ASN A 46 3.06 4.08 -0.16
C ASN A 46 3.91 4.83 0.88
N THR A 47 5.20 5.01 0.60
CA THR A 47 6.11 5.76 1.49
C THR A 47 5.68 7.21 1.65
N ALA A 48 5.35 7.87 0.54
CA ALA A 48 4.86 9.25 0.55
C ALA A 48 3.54 9.39 1.31
N LYS A 49 2.61 8.43 1.12
CA LYS A 49 1.35 8.38 1.87
C LYS A 49 1.61 8.19 3.36
N ALA A 50 2.46 7.24 3.75
CA ALA A 50 2.78 6.99 5.15
C ALA A 50 3.38 8.22 5.83
N ALA A 51 4.34 8.89 5.19
CA ALA A 51 4.93 10.12 5.70
C ALA A 51 3.89 11.25 5.85
N ALA A 52 2.99 11.40 4.88
CA ALA A 52 1.94 12.43 4.92
C ALA A 52 0.93 12.18 6.04
N ASP A 53 0.41 10.95 6.14
CA ASP A 53 -0.56 10.56 7.17
C ASP A 53 0.03 10.74 8.58
N LEU A 54 1.28 10.34 8.79
CA LEU A 54 1.98 10.51 10.07
C LEU A 54 2.17 11.99 10.46
N ARG A 55 2.50 12.86 9.50
CA ARG A 55 2.59 14.31 9.75
C ARG A 55 1.24 14.92 10.11
N THR A 56 0.16 14.45 9.48
CA THR A 56 -1.20 14.86 9.85
C THR A 56 -1.55 14.42 11.26
N ILE A 57 -1.19 13.20 11.64
CA ILE A 57 -1.36 12.69 13.01
C ILE A 57 -0.54 13.52 14.00
N ASP A 58 0.75 13.79 13.72
CA ASP A 58 1.61 14.62 14.58
C ASP A 58 1.04 16.03 14.78
N SER A 59 0.47 16.63 13.73
CA SER A 59 -0.20 17.93 13.83
C SER A 59 -1.44 17.87 14.71
N ALA A 60 -2.26 16.81 14.56
CA ALA A 60 -3.46 16.63 15.38
C ALA A 60 -3.09 16.40 16.86
N ILE A 61 -2.06 15.60 17.14
CA ILE A 61 -1.51 15.41 18.48
C ILE A 61 -1.06 16.76 19.07
N SER A 62 -0.32 17.55 18.30
CA SER A 62 0.16 18.86 18.78
C SER A 62 -0.98 19.81 19.12
N MET A 63 -2.05 19.81 18.34
CA MET A 63 -3.25 20.60 18.62
C MET A 63 -4.01 20.09 19.85
N TYR A 64 -4.14 18.77 19.98
CA TYR A 64 -4.76 18.13 21.14
C TYR A 64 -4.01 18.52 22.43
N LEU A 65 -2.69 18.33 22.47
CA LEU A 65 -1.86 18.62 23.64
C LEU A 65 -1.78 20.11 23.99
N ALA A 66 -1.99 21.00 23.01
CA ALA A 66 -2.07 22.44 23.27
C ALA A 66 -3.37 22.84 23.98
N ASN A 67 -4.45 22.10 23.75
CA ASN A 67 -5.77 22.39 24.30
C ASN A 67 -6.08 21.58 25.58
N ASP A 68 -5.54 20.37 25.68
CA ASP A 68 -5.69 19.46 26.81
C ASP A 68 -4.30 19.02 27.30
N THR A 69 -3.95 19.40 28.53
CA THR A 69 -2.62 19.14 29.13
C THR A 69 -2.62 17.91 30.04
N THR A 70 -3.68 17.10 30.00
CA THR A 70 -3.83 15.99 30.93
C THR A 70 -2.96 14.80 30.49
N GLY A 71 -2.05 14.36 31.36
CA GLY A 71 -1.03 13.32 31.11
C GLY A 71 -1.55 11.89 30.92
N THR A 72 -2.47 11.70 29.99
CA THR A 72 -3.09 10.41 29.65
C THR A 72 -2.50 9.87 28.35
N THR A 73 -2.41 8.55 28.23
CA THR A 73 -2.15 7.87 26.96
C THR A 73 -3.28 8.20 25.97
N ILE A 74 -2.96 8.95 24.91
CA ILE A 74 -3.90 9.24 23.83
C ILE A 74 -3.85 8.14 22.77
N THR A 75 -4.99 7.84 22.18
CA THR A 75 -5.14 6.97 21.02
C THR A 75 -5.53 7.80 19.80
N ILE A 76 -5.38 7.24 18.59
CA ILE A 76 -5.84 7.95 17.38
C ILE A 76 -7.37 8.12 17.39
N GLN A 77 -8.10 7.25 18.07
CA GLN A 77 -9.55 7.38 18.19
C GLN A 77 -9.95 8.62 18.99
N ASP A 78 -9.22 8.95 20.05
CA ASP A 78 -9.48 10.16 20.84
C ASP A 78 -9.32 11.43 19.98
N LEU A 79 -8.32 11.45 19.09
CA LEU A 79 -8.14 12.56 18.14
C LEU A 79 -9.31 12.70 17.15
N VAL A 80 -9.99 11.60 16.82
CA VAL A 80 -11.17 11.62 15.95
C VAL A 80 -12.41 12.06 16.73
N ASP A 81 -12.61 11.50 17.91
CA ASP A 81 -13.78 11.77 18.76
C ASP A 81 -13.82 13.23 19.22
N ASP A 82 -12.65 13.81 19.51
CA ASP A 82 -12.52 15.22 19.88
C ASP A 82 -12.36 16.17 18.67
N GLY A 83 -12.43 15.63 17.44
CA GLY A 83 -12.53 16.42 16.21
C GLY A 83 -11.22 17.00 15.68
N TYR A 84 -10.07 16.56 16.17
CA TYR A 84 -8.75 16.93 15.63
C TYR A 84 -8.41 16.18 14.33
N LEU A 85 -9.02 15.01 14.12
CA LEU A 85 -8.97 14.23 12.88
C LEU A 85 -10.38 13.93 12.38
N ALA A 86 -10.59 14.01 11.06
CA ALA A 86 -11.88 13.70 10.46
C ALA A 86 -12.23 12.20 10.50
N ALA A 87 -11.21 11.33 10.46
CA ALA A 87 -11.31 9.88 10.57
C ALA A 87 -9.93 9.29 10.84
N VAL A 88 -9.86 8.07 11.38
CA VAL A 88 -8.61 7.32 11.52
C VAL A 88 -8.02 7.06 10.13
N PRO A 89 -6.82 7.59 9.80
CA PRO A 89 -6.20 7.34 8.51
C PRO A 89 -5.89 5.85 8.34
N LYS A 90 -6.13 5.32 7.14
CA LYS A 90 -5.74 3.94 6.81
C LYS A 90 -4.33 3.92 6.26
N SER A 91 -3.47 3.10 6.88
CA SER A 91 -2.10 2.93 6.41
C SER A 91 -2.06 2.23 5.03
N PRO A 92 -1.03 2.52 4.22
CA PRO A 92 -0.83 1.83 2.94
C PRO A 92 -0.47 0.36 3.16
N SER A 93 -0.88 -0.50 2.22
CA SER A 93 -0.48 -1.91 2.17
C SER A 93 0.67 -2.15 1.21
N GLY A 94 1.51 -3.14 1.50
CA GLY A 94 2.63 -3.55 0.67
C GLY A 94 3.96 -2.99 1.14
N LYS A 95 4.95 -2.92 0.25
CA LYS A 95 6.29 -2.43 0.62
C LYS A 95 6.31 -0.91 0.74
N VAL A 96 7.23 -0.43 1.56
CA VAL A 96 7.55 0.99 1.80
C VAL A 96 9.07 1.13 1.90
N TYR A 97 9.58 2.34 1.69
CA TYR A 97 10.96 2.68 2.01
C TYR A 97 11.01 3.22 3.45
N VAL A 98 11.94 2.67 4.23
CA VAL A 98 12.24 3.10 5.59
C VAL A 98 13.72 3.42 5.63
N SER A 99 14.05 4.65 6.00
CA SER A 99 15.39 5.21 6.02
C SER A 99 16.15 4.96 4.69
N GLY A 100 15.45 5.10 3.56
CA GLY A 100 15.98 4.90 2.20
C GLY A 100 16.11 3.44 1.77
N THR A 101 15.76 2.47 2.62
CA THR A 101 15.82 1.04 2.31
C THR A 101 14.43 0.48 2.09
N LEU A 102 14.24 -0.31 1.02
CA LEU A 102 12.97 -0.98 0.76
C LEU A 102 12.72 -2.04 1.84
N SER A 103 11.59 -1.94 2.54
CA SER A 103 11.20 -2.89 3.58
C SER A 103 11.18 -4.33 3.07
N THR A 104 11.73 -5.23 3.88
CA THR A 104 11.68 -6.68 3.65
C THR A 104 10.33 -7.27 4.01
N SER A 105 9.61 -6.64 4.95
CA SER A 105 8.26 -7.00 5.35
C SER A 105 7.23 -6.15 4.62
N SER A 106 6.16 -6.78 4.13
CA SER A 106 5.04 -6.02 3.59
C SER A 106 4.18 -5.50 4.73
N LEU A 107 3.81 -4.22 4.67
CA LEU A 107 2.76 -3.69 5.52
C LEU A 107 1.45 -4.38 5.18
N THR A 108 0.77 -4.88 6.21
CA THR A 108 -0.66 -5.14 6.11
C THR A 108 -1.35 -3.80 6.35
N ALA A 109 -2.39 -3.47 5.57
CA ALA A 109 -3.20 -2.30 5.87
C ALA A 109 -3.73 -2.46 7.30
N GLY A 110 -3.21 -1.63 8.20
CA GLY A 110 -3.53 -1.63 9.63
C GLY A 110 -3.60 -0.21 10.17
N ASP A 111 -3.79 -0.10 11.48
CA ASP A 111 -3.95 1.18 12.13
C ASP A 111 -2.59 1.83 12.41
N TYR A 112 -2.53 3.14 12.21
CA TYR A 112 -1.47 3.94 12.81
C TYR A 112 -1.59 3.90 14.33
N SER A 113 -0.49 4.08 15.03
CA SER A 113 -0.49 4.19 16.49
C SER A 113 0.11 5.51 16.94
N ILE A 114 -0.10 5.87 18.19
CA ILE A 114 0.60 6.97 18.85
C ILE A 114 1.62 6.36 19.80
N SER A 115 2.85 6.82 19.70
CA SER A 115 3.97 6.40 20.54
C SER A 115 4.48 7.58 21.36
N GLY A 116 4.94 7.30 22.58
CA GLY A 116 5.44 8.31 23.51
C GLY A 116 4.49 8.60 24.66
N THR A 117 4.88 9.54 25.51
CA THR A 117 4.16 9.93 26.71
C THR A 117 4.14 11.44 26.84
N ASP A 118 3.03 11.98 27.36
CA ASP A 118 2.89 13.41 27.66
C ASP A 118 3.21 14.28 26.42
N THR A 119 3.92 15.40 26.58
CA THR A 119 4.31 16.33 25.51
C THR A 119 5.18 15.77 24.38
N LYS A 120 5.60 14.50 24.44
CA LYS A 120 6.48 13.86 23.44
C LYS A 120 5.77 12.81 22.58
N MET A 121 4.44 12.84 22.54
CA MET A 121 3.65 11.91 21.71
C MET A 121 3.80 12.21 20.22
N ARG A 122 3.91 11.14 19.42
CA ARG A 122 4.10 11.20 17.97
C ARG A 122 3.37 10.04 17.30
N GLY A 123 2.89 10.25 16.08
CA GLY A 123 2.34 9.19 15.25
C GLY A 123 3.43 8.20 14.85
N SER A 124 3.09 6.91 14.83
CA SER A 124 3.98 5.85 14.38
C SER A 124 3.26 4.81 13.52
N LEU A 125 4.02 4.19 12.62
CA LEU A 125 3.59 3.07 11.80
C LEU A 125 4.55 1.89 12.01
N THR A 126 4.03 0.73 12.39
CA THR A 126 4.86 -0.47 12.57
C THR A 126 5.14 -1.14 11.22
N VAL A 127 6.42 -1.29 10.88
CA VAL A 127 6.88 -2.04 9.71
C VAL A 127 7.60 -3.29 10.22
N GLY A 128 7.05 -4.47 9.92
CA GLY A 128 7.53 -5.72 10.52
C GLY A 128 7.27 -5.73 12.03
N THR A 129 8.31 -5.57 12.83
CA THR A 129 8.23 -5.53 14.30
C THR A 129 8.64 -4.18 14.89
N THR A 130 9.01 -3.21 14.05
CA THR A 130 9.61 -1.94 14.48
C THR A 130 8.66 -0.79 14.18
N ALA A 131 8.46 0.10 15.15
CA ALA A 131 7.71 1.34 14.95
C ALA A 131 8.60 2.39 14.26
N HIS A 132 8.05 3.06 13.26
CA HIS A 132 8.72 4.10 12.48
C HIS A 132 7.91 5.39 12.48
N TYR A 133 8.60 6.53 12.44
CA TYR A 133 8.02 7.87 12.47
C TYR A 133 8.06 8.52 11.10
N ALA A 134 7.40 9.67 10.94
CA ALA A 134 7.28 10.36 9.65
C ALA A 134 8.63 10.61 8.96
N GLU A 135 9.68 10.95 9.73
CA GLU A 135 11.03 11.18 9.25
C GLU A 135 11.71 9.95 8.65
N ASP A 136 11.32 8.75 9.08
CA ASP A 136 11.91 7.50 8.59
C ASP A 136 11.36 7.15 7.19
N PHE A 137 10.22 7.70 6.78
CA PHE A 137 9.59 7.40 5.50
C PHE A 137 10.13 8.30 4.38
N HIS A 138 11.36 8.03 3.97
CA HIS A 138 11.97 8.64 2.79
C HIS A 138 12.63 7.58 1.90
N LYS A 139 12.72 7.88 0.61
CA LYS A 139 13.42 7.04 -0.38
C LYS A 139 14.90 7.38 -0.44
#